data_AF-A0A8H7LN36-F1
#
_entry.id   AF-A0A8H7LN36-F1
#
_cell.length_a   1.000
_cell.length_b   1.000
_cell.length_c   1.000
_cell.angle_alpha   90.00
_cell.angle_beta   90.00
_cell.angle_gamma   90.00
#
_symmetry.space_group_name_H-M   'P 1'
#
loop_
_entity.id
_entity.type
_entity.pdbx_description
1 polymer ?
#
loop_
_entity_poly.entity_id
_entity_poly.type
_entity_poly.pdbx_seq_one_letter_code
_entity_poly.pdbx_strand_id
1 'polypeptide(L)'
;MAYKLLVGGYTATIATLLFNPSSSELSTIATSPAGYSPSWIVQHPANKSVVFATQELLPTGSILSFVVQQSGQLTQIGSANTGGSGPAHMTISSNGNEAVAMNYGAGSGTNIPLAADKIHFGSPYQTVAFNGTGPNQSRQEKSHPHQVIEYGNEYLVPDLGADKIWRLTKTSSGALQNSGYIQQPSGSGPRHVVTKGTTLYTLHELSSTLTQQTIPALGTSTQAPITSSVSIIPPGSSNPSAFTAAELLLSPISSAFPKQYLYATNRGDSSSDAVTIVDIEGNTLKIVGYVPTGLKQLRGASLSPGDGKYLALSGQGTGDVAIFERINGGTGLKQIAKVTGFEQPTAVIWL
;
A
#
# COMPACT_ATOMS: atom_id res chain seq x y z
N MET A 1 10.56 -4.45 23.84
CA MET A 1 10.72 -3.07 23.32
C MET A 1 9.36 -2.61 22.82
N ALA A 2 8.98 -1.37 23.07
CA ALA A 2 7.74 -0.80 22.55
C ALA A 2 7.93 -0.31 21.11
N TYR A 3 6.87 -0.34 20.32
CA TYR A 3 6.84 0.13 18.95
C TYR A 3 5.98 1.38 18.84
N LYS A 4 6.38 2.33 17.98
CA LYS A 4 5.49 3.41 17.57
C LYS A 4 4.86 3.07 16.21
N LEU A 5 3.62 3.47 16.03
CA LEU A 5 2.91 3.36 14.77
C LEU A 5 2.29 4.70 14.41
N LEU A 6 2.18 5.00 13.12
CA LEU A 6 1.39 6.12 12.63
C LEU A 6 0.10 5.60 12.00
N VAL A 7 -1.00 6.31 12.25
CA VAL A 7 -2.32 6.03 11.70
C VAL A 7 -2.82 7.24 10.93
N GLY A 8 -3.04 7.05 9.64
CA GLY A 8 -3.67 8.00 8.74
C GLY A 8 -5.02 7.47 8.23
N GLY A 9 -5.77 8.33 7.54
CA GLY A 9 -7.12 7.98 7.10
C GLY A 9 -7.80 9.14 6.39
N TYR A 10 -9.11 9.03 6.21
CA TYR A 10 -9.95 10.11 5.68
C TYR A 10 -10.34 11.10 6.79
N THR A 11 -9.33 11.70 7.42
CA THR A 11 -9.46 12.64 8.53
C THR A 11 -8.49 13.83 8.35
N ALA A 12 -8.46 14.77 9.30
CA ALA A 12 -7.59 15.94 9.28
C ALA A 12 -6.25 15.76 10.02
N THR A 13 -5.99 14.55 10.54
CA THR A 13 -4.91 14.27 11.50
C THR A 13 -4.18 12.97 11.20
N ILE A 14 -2.95 12.86 11.69
CA ILE A 14 -2.24 11.60 11.85
C ILE A 14 -2.09 11.34 13.35
N ALA A 15 -2.48 10.14 13.79
CA ALA A 15 -2.30 9.70 15.15
C ALA A 15 -1.03 8.87 15.29
N THR A 16 -0.37 8.98 16.44
CA THR A 16 0.76 8.14 16.81
C THR A 16 0.35 7.21 17.94
N LEU A 17 0.51 5.91 17.71
CA LEU A 17 0.23 4.87 18.68
C LEU A 17 1.52 4.38 19.32
N LEU A 18 1.42 3.91 20.57
CA LEU A 18 2.47 3.16 21.25
C LEU A 18 1.96 1.74 21.50
N PHE A 19 2.64 0.75 20.94
CA PHE A 19 2.37 -0.66 21.16
C PHE A 19 3.42 -1.25 22.09
N ASN A 20 2.99 -1.82 23.22
CA ASN A 20 3.83 -2.56 24.14
C ASN A 20 3.52 -4.07 24.08
N PRO A 21 4.38 -4.88 23.46
CA PRO A 21 4.12 -6.32 23.33
C PRO A 21 4.07 -7.08 24.65
N SER A 22 4.79 -6.64 25.70
CA SER A 22 4.81 -7.37 26.97
C SER A 22 3.51 -7.23 27.76
N SER A 23 2.83 -6.08 27.64
CA SER A 23 1.52 -5.84 28.26
C SER A 23 0.36 -6.06 27.29
N SER A 24 0.63 -6.31 26.00
CA SER A 24 -0.40 -6.41 24.95
C SER A 24 -1.27 -5.14 24.87
N GLU A 25 -0.65 -3.99 25.10
CA GLU A 25 -1.32 -2.69 25.17
C GLU A 25 -1.02 -1.84 23.93
N LEU A 26 -2.05 -1.19 23.40
CA LEU A 26 -1.96 -0.24 22.30
C LEU A 26 -2.73 1.03 22.67
N SER A 27 -2.05 2.15 22.71
CA SER A 27 -2.64 3.44 23.09
C SER A 27 -2.22 4.56 22.17
N THR A 28 -3.10 5.55 21.99
CA THR A 28 -2.77 6.79 21.28
C THR A 28 -1.96 7.68 22.20
N ILE A 29 -0.76 8.07 21.78
CA ILE A 29 0.15 8.93 22.56
C ILE A 29 0.25 10.35 22.00
N ALA A 30 -0.17 10.55 20.75
CA ALA A 30 -0.09 11.82 20.06
C ALA A 30 -1.10 11.87 18.90
N THR A 31 -1.59 13.07 18.60
CA THR A 31 -2.41 13.35 17.41
C THR A 31 -1.93 14.67 16.84
N SER A 32 -1.57 14.67 15.57
CA SER A 32 -0.95 15.81 14.90
C SER A 32 -1.75 16.24 13.68
N PRO A 33 -1.91 17.55 13.43
CA PRO A 33 -2.54 18.04 12.20
C PRO A 33 -1.78 17.56 10.96
N ALA A 34 -2.52 17.16 9.93
CA ALA A 34 -1.94 16.70 8.66
C ALA A 34 -2.73 17.20 7.44
N GLY A 35 -3.60 18.20 7.64
CA GLY A 35 -4.64 18.56 6.67
C GLY A 35 -5.53 17.36 6.32
N TYR A 36 -6.31 17.45 5.24
CA TYR A 36 -7.31 16.44 4.94
C TYR A 36 -6.75 15.21 4.20
N SER A 37 -7.26 14.05 4.58
CA SER A 37 -7.05 12.75 3.96
C SER A 37 -5.58 12.30 3.84
N PRO A 38 -4.81 12.23 4.95
CA PRO A 38 -3.51 11.54 5.00
C PRO A 38 -3.68 10.03 4.85
N SER A 39 -4.11 9.60 3.67
CA SER A 39 -4.63 8.24 3.43
C SER A 39 -3.55 7.20 3.16
N TRP A 40 -2.33 7.63 2.83
CA TRP A 40 -1.13 6.82 2.69
C TRP A 40 0.05 7.49 3.39
N ILE A 41 0.88 6.71 4.09
CA ILE A 41 2.07 7.19 4.80
C ILE A 41 3.26 6.32 4.43
N VAL A 42 4.41 6.93 4.16
CA VAL A 42 5.68 6.22 3.92
C VAL A 42 6.81 6.89 4.71
N GLN A 43 7.72 6.08 5.23
CA GLN A 43 8.89 6.54 5.98
C GLN A 43 10.08 6.73 5.03
N HIS A 44 10.94 7.71 5.30
CA HIS A 44 12.19 7.86 4.55
C HIS A 44 13.08 6.61 4.74
N PRO A 45 13.65 6.02 3.67
CA PRO A 45 14.37 4.74 3.76
C PRO A 45 15.58 4.80 4.71
N ALA A 46 16.31 5.91 4.70
CA ALA A 46 17.52 6.10 5.51
C ALA A 46 17.32 6.92 6.81
N ASN A 47 16.17 7.58 6.99
CA ASN A 47 15.93 8.47 8.13
C ASN A 47 14.58 8.15 8.77
N LYS A 48 14.60 7.32 9.80
CA LYS A 48 13.38 6.80 10.44
C LYS A 48 12.56 7.87 11.17
N SER A 49 13.14 9.04 11.42
CA SER A 49 12.44 10.19 12.00
C SER A 49 11.70 11.04 10.96
N VAL A 50 11.77 10.71 9.67
CA VAL A 50 11.12 11.46 8.60
C VAL A 50 10.05 10.58 7.95
N VAL A 51 8.84 11.11 7.89
CA VAL A 51 7.70 10.46 7.25
C VAL A 51 7.04 11.41 6.27
N PHE A 52 6.36 10.84 5.30
CA PHE A 52 5.64 11.56 4.28
C PHE A 52 4.22 11.01 4.21
N ALA A 53 3.24 11.87 3.97
CA ALA A 53 1.85 11.45 3.76
C ALA A 53 1.27 12.03 2.46
N THR A 54 0.37 11.30 1.81
CA THR A 54 -0.46 11.86 0.73
C THR A 54 -1.55 12.77 1.31
N GLN A 55 -2.18 13.57 0.46
CA GLN A 55 -3.45 14.24 0.75
C GLN A 55 -4.35 14.07 -0.46
N GLU A 56 -5.37 13.21 -0.34
CA GLU A 56 -6.32 12.89 -1.42
C GLU A 56 -7.32 14.04 -1.68
N LEU A 57 -6.81 15.20 -2.10
CA LEU A 57 -7.61 16.40 -2.38
C LEU A 57 -8.03 16.50 -3.86
N LEU A 58 -9.08 17.28 -4.10
CA LEU A 58 -9.61 17.65 -5.41
C LEU A 58 -9.63 19.19 -5.53
N PRO A 59 -9.42 19.79 -6.73
CA PRO A 59 -9.03 19.12 -7.98
C PRO A 59 -7.53 18.77 -8.04
N THR A 60 -6.72 19.23 -7.08
CA THR A 60 -5.29 18.95 -7.03
C THR A 60 -4.94 18.48 -5.63
N GLY A 61 -4.33 17.29 -5.53
CA GLY A 61 -3.79 16.74 -4.30
C GLY A 61 -2.37 17.19 -4.02
N SER A 62 -1.90 16.80 -2.84
CA SER A 62 -0.57 17.16 -2.34
C SER A 62 0.06 15.99 -1.61
N ILE A 63 1.35 16.13 -1.32
CA ILE A 63 2.09 15.31 -0.37
C ILE A 63 2.67 16.22 0.70
N LEU A 64 2.79 15.69 1.91
CA LEU A 64 3.34 16.35 3.08
C LEU A 64 4.57 15.62 3.58
N SER A 65 5.49 16.34 4.19
CA SER A 65 6.61 15.77 4.94
C SER A 65 6.54 16.18 6.40
N PHE A 66 6.94 15.28 7.29
CA PHE A 66 6.92 15.47 8.73
C PHE A 66 8.20 14.94 9.37
N VAL A 67 8.60 15.59 10.47
CA VAL A 67 9.56 15.05 11.42
C VAL A 67 8.79 14.45 12.61
N VAL A 68 9.09 13.20 12.93
CA VAL A 68 8.57 12.50 14.10
C VAL A 68 9.38 12.86 15.33
N GLN A 69 8.75 13.49 16.32
CA GLN A 69 9.39 13.84 17.58
C GLN A 69 9.46 12.66 18.56
N GLN A 70 10.32 12.79 19.58
CA GLN A 70 10.45 11.77 20.63
C GLN A 70 9.13 11.53 21.39
N SER A 71 8.30 12.57 21.55
CA SER A 71 6.95 12.48 22.14
C SER A 71 5.95 11.69 21.26
N GLY A 72 6.27 11.45 20.00
CA GLY A 72 5.34 10.91 19.01
C GLY A 72 4.56 11.97 18.23
N GLN A 73 4.66 13.25 18.61
CA GLN A 73 4.08 14.33 17.80
C GLN A 73 4.79 14.44 16.45
N LEU A 74 4.02 14.76 15.41
CA LEU A 74 4.53 15.07 14.08
C LEU A 74 4.61 16.58 13.90
N THR A 75 5.74 17.06 13.40
CA THR A 75 5.90 18.45 12.95
C THR A 75 5.93 18.45 11.44
N GLN A 76 4.93 19.07 10.81
CA GLN A 76 4.90 19.24 9.36
C GLN A 76 6.05 20.18 8.95
N ILE A 77 6.82 19.78 7.95
CA ILE A 77 8.00 20.50 7.46
C ILE A 77 7.78 21.05 6.05
N GLY A 78 7.15 20.27 5.18
CA GLY A 78 6.97 20.65 3.79
C GLY A 78 5.66 20.14 3.18
N SER A 79 5.33 20.73 2.04
CA SER A 79 4.25 20.28 1.17
C SER A 79 4.63 20.46 -0.30
N ALA A 80 4.08 19.62 -1.17
CA ALA A 80 4.18 19.78 -2.62
C ALA A 80 2.90 19.30 -3.30
N ASN A 81 2.47 20.01 -4.34
CA ASN A 81 1.35 19.58 -5.19
C ASN A 81 1.78 18.43 -6.08
N THR A 82 0.94 17.41 -6.22
CA THR A 82 1.22 16.27 -7.10
C THR A 82 0.80 16.50 -8.56
N GLY A 83 0.24 17.68 -8.85
CA GLY A 83 -0.20 18.08 -10.19
C GLY A 83 -1.42 17.34 -10.71
N GLY A 84 -2.10 16.54 -9.86
CA GLY A 84 -3.31 15.81 -10.21
C GLY A 84 -4.16 15.53 -8.98
N SER A 85 -5.38 15.08 -9.20
CA SER A 85 -6.38 14.86 -8.15
C SER A 85 -6.20 13.49 -7.46
N GLY A 86 -6.43 13.46 -6.13
CA GLY A 86 -6.50 12.23 -5.34
C GLY A 86 -5.24 11.34 -5.39
N PRO A 87 -4.06 11.79 -4.91
CA PRO A 87 -2.89 10.94 -4.77
C PRO A 87 -3.14 9.81 -3.77
N ALA A 88 -3.37 8.59 -4.28
CA ALA A 88 -3.72 7.43 -3.45
C ALA A 88 -2.51 6.72 -2.85
N HIS A 89 -1.33 6.86 -3.48
CA HIS A 89 -0.10 6.23 -3.02
C HIS A 89 1.12 7.02 -3.47
N MET A 90 2.17 6.93 -2.66
CA MET A 90 3.51 7.38 -3.03
C MET A 90 4.59 6.49 -2.44
N THR A 91 5.77 6.54 -3.03
CA THR A 91 6.99 5.96 -2.48
C THR A 91 8.09 7.01 -2.43
N ILE A 92 9.00 6.85 -1.47
CA ILE A 92 10.30 7.52 -1.54
C ILE A 92 11.25 6.57 -2.26
N SER A 93 12.06 7.10 -3.18
CA SER A 93 13.06 6.31 -3.90
C SER A 93 14.03 5.64 -2.92
N SER A 94 14.58 4.49 -3.29
CA SER A 94 15.48 3.69 -2.47
C SER A 94 16.70 4.47 -1.98
N ASN A 95 17.18 5.41 -2.80
CA ASN A 95 18.27 6.33 -2.48
C ASN A 95 17.85 7.52 -1.59
N GLY A 96 16.57 7.65 -1.25
CA GLY A 96 16.03 8.71 -0.38
C GLY A 96 15.95 10.09 -1.03
N ASN A 97 16.10 10.20 -2.34
CA ASN A 97 16.25 11.51 -2.99
C ASN A 97 14.98 12.07 -3.60
N GLU A 98 13.94 11.26 -3.77
CA GLU A 98 12.78 11.65 -4.58
C GLU A 98 11.51 11.02 -4.02
N ALA A 99 10.40 11.76 -4.07
CA ALA A 99 9.06 11.26 -3.83
C ALA A 99 8.37 11.01 -5.18
N VAL A 100 7.85 9.81 -5.39
CA VAL A 100 7.07 9.44 -6.58
C VAL A 100 5.63 9.19 -6.16
N ALA A 101 4.69 9.96 -6.71
CA ALA A 101 3.28 9.94 -6.32
C ALA A 101 2.37 9.59 -7.50
N MET A 102 1.30 8.84 -7.22
CA MET A 102 0.28 8.42 -8.20
C MET A 102 -1.09 9.00 -7.85
N ASN A 103 -1.64 9.76 -8.78
CA ASN A 103 -2.92 10.46 -8.70
C ASN A 103 -4.04 9.56 -9.24
N TYR A 104 -4.71 8.85 -8.35
CA TYR A 104 -5.82 7.94 -8.68
C TYR A 104 -6.94 8.67 -9.41
N GLY A 105 -7.31 9.87 -8.92
CA GLY A 105 -8.42 10.64 -9.45
C GLY A 105 -8.13 11.24 -10.83
N ALA A 106 -6.87 11.54 -11.14
CA ALA A 106 -6.47 12.17 -12.40
C ALA A 106 -5.95 11.21 -13.46
N GLY A 107 -5.63 9.95 -13.11
CA GLY A 107 -4.99 9.04 -14.06
C GLY A 107 -3.57 9.50 -14.41
N SER A 108 -2.81 9.99 -13.43
CA SER A 108 -1.48 10.56 -13.66
C SER A 108 -0.52 10.28 -12.50
N GLY A 109 0.76 10.60 -12.69
CA GLY A 109 1.75 10.54 -11.62
C GLY A 109 2.85 11.57 -11.79
N THR A 110 3.64 11.82 -10.76
CA THR A 110 4.79 12.74 -10.83
C THR A 110 5.97 12.28 -9.98
N ASN A 111 7.16 12.73 -10.36
CA ASN A 111 8.38 12.65 -9.56
C ASN A 111 8.63 14.03 -8.93
N ILE A 112 8.97 14.05 -7.65
CA ILE A 112 9.23 15.27 -6.88
C ILE A 112 10.57 15.07 -6.17
N PRO A 113 11.64 15.76 -6.61
CA PRO A 113 12.92 15.72 -5.91
C PRO A 113 12.77 16.15 -4.46
N LEU A 114 13.53 15.54 -3.57
CA LEU A 114 13.76 16.04 -2.23
C LEU A 114 14.99 16.95 -2.22
N ALA A 115 14.93 18.01 -1.41
CA ALA A 115 16.05 18.91 -1.19
C ALA A 115 17.24 18.18 -0.56
N ALA A 116 18.36 18.89 -0.40
CA ALA A 116 19.58 18.31 0.17
C ALA A 116 19.36 17.73 1.58
N ASP A 117 18.45 18.32 2.36
CA ASP A 117 18.08 17.87 3.70
C ASP A 117 17.17 16.62 3.74
N LYS A 118 16.68 16.16 2.59
CA LYS A 118 15.81 14.99 2.43
C LYS A 118 14.47 15.08 3.16
N ILE A 119 14.09 16.28 3.62
CA ILE A 119 12.82 16.53 4.32
C ILE A 119 11.95 17.56 3.59
N HIS A 120 12.54 18.51 2.86
CA HIS A 120 11.80 19.44 2.02
C HIS A 120 11.68 18.94 0.59
N PHE A 121 10.60 19.33 -0.08
CA PHE A 121 10.38 19.05 -1.49
C PHE A 121 11.03 20.12 -2.38
N GLY A 122 11.64 19.68 -3.48
CA GLY A 122 11.99 20.53 -4.60
C GLY A 122 10.81 20.74 -5.54
N SER A 123 11.08 21.29 -6.74
CA SER A 123 10.04 21.53 -7.74
C SER A 123 9.54 20.21 -8.36
N PRO A 124 8.22 19.93 -8.32
CA PRO A 124 7.63 18.79 -9.02
C PRO A 124 7.93 18.83 -10.52
N TYR A 125 8.23 17.67 -11.11
CA TYR A 125 8.23 17.53 -12.56
C TYR A 125 6.80 17.57 -13.11
N GLN A 126 6.68 17.78 -14.42
CA GLN A 126 5.39 17.61 -15.10
C GLN A 126 4.87 16.19 -14.90
N THR A 127 3.55 16.07 -14.83
CA THR A 127 2.88 14.80 -14.64
C THR A 127 3.00 13.92 -15.88
N VAL A 128 3.22 12.63 -15.67
CA VAL A 128 2.99 11.60 -16.70
C VAL A 128 1.51 11.23 -16.67
N ALA A 129 0.84 11.28 -17.82
CA ALA A 129 -0.55 10.88 -17.97
C ALA A 129 -0.65 9.42 -18.39
N PHE A 130 -1.66 8.73 -17.88
CA PHE A 130 -2.00 7.35 -18.22
C PHE A 130 -3.34 7.32 -18.95
N ASN A 131 -3.42 6.50 -19.99
CA ASN A 131 -4.63 6.35 -20.79
C ASN A 131 -5.05 4.88 -20.80
N GLY A 132 -6.34 4.63 -20.59
CA GLY A 132 -6.92 3.29 -20.58
C GLY A 132 -8.26 3.28 -19.89
N THR A 133 -9.05 2.26 -20.17
CA THR A 133 -10.34 1.97 -19.55
C THR A 133 -10.48 0.47 -19.39
N GLY A 134 -11.44 0.06 -18.58
CA GLY A 134 -11.80 -1.34 -18.34
C GLY A 134 -13.31 -1.56 -18.44
N PRO A 135 -13.77 -2.81 -18.36
CA PRO A 135 -15.18 -3.16 -18.56
C PRO A 135 -16.12 -2.64 -17.46
N ASN A 136 -15.63 -2.35 -16.25
CA ASN A 136 -16.47 -1.82 -15.16
C ASN A 136 -16.61 -0.29 -15.30
N GLN A 137 -17.67 0.17 -15.96
CA GLN A 137 -17.91 1.59 -16.23
C GLN A 137 -17.97 2.51 -15.00
N SER A 138 -18.25 1.96 -13.81
CA SER A 138 -18.31 2.75 -12.56
C SER A 138 -16.97 2.90 -11.84
N ARG A 139 -15.99 2.07 -12.21
CA ARG A 139 -14.68 1.96 -11.52
C ARG A 139 -13.48 2.06 -12.46
N GLN A 140 -13.71 1.96 -13.77
CA GLN A 140 -12.72 1.83 -14.82
C GLN A 140 -13.08 2.70 -16.03
N GLU A 141 -13.74 3.84 -15.80
CA GLU A 141 -14.11 4.81 -16.83
C GLU A 141 -12.89 5.52 -17.45
N LYS A 142 -11.75 5.45 -16.76
CA LYS A 142 -10.44 5.95 -17.16
C LYS A 142 -9.34 5.26 -16.35
N SER A 143 -8.10 5.67 -16.54
CA SER A 143 -6.96 5.24 -15.73
C SER A 143 -7.08 5.70 -14.27
N HIS A 144 -6.74 4.79 -13.36
CA HIS A 144 -6.69 4.97 -11.92
C HIS A 144 -5.44 4.28 -11.32
N PRO A 145 -4.24 4.90 -11.44
CA PRO A 145 -3.02 4.35 -10.87
C PRO A 145 -3.14 4.36 -9.33
N HIS A 146 -3.01 3.18 -8.71
CA HIS A 146 -3.32 3.02 -7.28
C HIS A 146 -2.07 2.85 -6.43
N GLN A 147 -0.98 2.31 -6.96
CA GLN A 147 0.28 2.13 -6.24
C GLN A 147 1.46 2.54 -7.11
N VAL A 148 2.60 2.79 -6.48
CA VAL A 148 3.89 2.87 -7.17
C VAL A 148 4.95 2.17 -6.33
N ILE A 149 5.71 1.26 -6.95
CA ILE A 149 6.88 0.62 -6.34
C ILE A 149 8.10 0.79 -7.24
N GLU A 150 9.27 0.93 -6.63
CA GLU A 150 10.55 0.90 -7.35
C GLU A 150 10.96 -0.54 -7.65
N TYR A 151 11.42 -0.81 -8.88
CA TYR A 151 11.89 -2.12 -9.31
C TYR A 151 13.11 -1.94 -10.23
N GLY A 152 14.31 -2.17 -9.70
CA GLY A 152 15.55 -1.91 -10.43
C GLY A 152 15.65 -0.44 -10.83
N ASN A 153 15.67 -0.17 -12.14
CA ASN A 153 15.76 1.19 -12.70
C ASN A 153 14.41 1.72 -13.22
N GLU A 154 13.30 1.05 -12.92
CA GLU A 154 11.95 1.46 -13.31
C GLU A 154 11.02 1.51 -12.10
N TYR A 155 9.82 2.05 -12.31
CA TYR A 155 8.71 1.99 -11.37
C TYR A 155 7.56 1.18 -11.97
N LEU A 156 6.93 0.35 -11.14
CA LEU A 156 5.73 -0.40 -11.49
C LEU A 156 4.51 0.26 -10.85
N VAL A 157 3.47 0.47 -11.65
CA VAL A 157 2.26 1.21 -11.26
C VAL A 157 1.02 0.40 -11.62
N PRO A 158 0.47 -0.41 -10.68
CA PRO A 158 -0.84 -1.02 -10.88
C PRO A 158 -1.91 0.04 -11.08
N ASP A 159 -2.66 -0.11 -12.17
CA ASP A 159 -3.72 0.78 -12.59
C ASP A 159 -5.04 0.03 -12.63
N LEU A 160 -5.88 0.33 -11.63
CA LEU A 160 -7.19 -0.28 -11.44
C LEU A 160 -8.09 -0.04 -12.65
N GLY A 161 -8.02 1.16 -13.22
CA GLY A 161 -8.91 1.61 -14.28
C GLY A 161 -8.54 1.09 -15.67
N ALA A 162 -7.26 0.78 -15.91
CA ALA A 162 -6.76 0.36 -17.21
C ALA A 162 -6.44 -1.15 -17.33
N ASP A 163 -6.62 -1.93 -16.25
CA ASP A 163 -6.26 -3.35 -16.17
C ASP A 163 -4.80 -3.64 -16.59
N LYS A 164 -3.88 -2.80 -16.11
CA LYS A 164 -2.45 -2.85 -16.47
C LYS A 164 -1.57 -2.53 -15.27
N ILE A 165 -0.31 -2.95 -15.38
CA ILE A 165 0.80 -2.43 -14.57
C ILE A 165 1.63 -1.53 -15.49
N TRP A 166 1.56 -0.21 -15.33
CA TRP A 166 2.42 0.70 -16.09
C TRP A 166 3.87 0.57 -15.63
N ARG A 167 4.79 0.72 -16.58
CA ARG A 167 6.22 0.72 -16.35
C ARG A 167 6.75 2.11 -16.64
N LEU A 168 7.38 2.73 -15.65
CA LEU A 168 7.91 4.08 -15.78
C LEU A 168 9.42 4.07 -15.66
N THR A 169 10.08 4.80 -16.55
CA THR A 169 11.48 5.20 -16.36
C THR A 169 11.57 6.70 -16.18
N LYS A 170 12.78 7.20 -15.97
CA LYS A 170 13.05 8.64 -15.89
C LYS A 170 13.77 9.11 -17.15
N THR A 171 13.39 10.29 -17.63
CA THR A 171 14.16 11.03 -18.63
C THR A 171 15.50 11.48 -18.03
N SER A 172 16.42 11.96 -18.87
CA SER A 172 17.67 12.58 -18.40
C SER A 172 17.45 13.80 -17.49
N SER A 173 16.30 14.46 -17.59
CA SER A 173 15.93 15.57 -16.73
C SER A 173 15.37 15.13 -15.38
N GLY A 174 14.98 13.86 -15.20
CA GLY A 174 14.36 13.32 -13.99
C GLY A 174 12.82 13.22 -14.03
N ALA A 175 12.18 13.62 -15.12
CA ALA A 175 10.73 13.47 -15.30
C ALA A 175 10.36 12.00 -15.55
N LEU A 176 9.18 11.57 -15.10
CA LEU A 176 8.67 10.23 -15.39
C LEU A 176 8.24 10.14 -16.85
N GLN A 177 8.49 8.98 -17.47
CA GLN A 177 8.02 8.64 -18.81
C GLN A 177 7.46 7.22 -18.85
N ASN A 178 6.34 7.04 -19.54
CA ASN A 178 5.75 5.73 -19.77
C ASN A 178 6.64 4.92 -20.71
N SER A 179 7.11 3.76 -20.23
CA SER A 179 8.06 2.88 -20.91
C SER A 179 7.44 1.51 -21.27
N GLY A 180 6.11 1.41 -21.20
CA GLY A 180 5.35 0.21 -21.50
C GLY A 180 4.44 -0.21 -20.36
N TYR A 181 3.87 -1.40 -20.48
CA TYR A 181 2.99 -1.96 -19.48
C TYR A 181 3.07 -3.49 -19.46
N ILE A 182 2.63 -4.05 -18.33
CA ILE A 182 2.36 -5.48 -18.19
C ILE A 182 0.85 -5.66 -18.11
N GLN A 183 0.28 -6.40 -19.06
CA GLN A 183 -1.16 -6.59 -19.18
C GLN A 183 -1.70 -7.43 -18.03
N GLN A 184 -2.84 -7.03 -17.45
CA GLN A 184 -3.56 -7.81 -16.43
C GLN A 184 -4.93 -8.27 -16.99
N PRO A 185 -5.64 -9.21 -16.31
CA PRO A 185 -6.94 -9.69 -16.78
C PRO A 185 -7.96 -8.56 -16.87
N SER A 186 -8.80 -8.59 -17.91
CA SER A 186 -9.85 -7.58 -18.10
C SER A 186 -10.85 -7.58 -16.94
N GLY A 187 -11.17 -6.41 -16.40
CA GLY A 187 -12.06 -6.21 -15.25
C GLY A 187 -11.46 -6.61 -13.90
N SER A 188 -10.16 -6.90 -13.84
CA SER A 188 -9.52 -7.34 -12.60
C SER A 188 -9.26 -6.20 -11.63
N GLY A 189 -8.88 -5.02 -12.15
CA GLY A 189 -8.55 -3.83 -11.39
C GLY A 189 -7.32 -4.01 -10.50
N PRO A 190 -6.10 -4.10 -11.05
CA PRO A 190 -4.88 -4.25 -10.26
C PRO A 190 -4.71 -3.07 -9.30
N ARG A 191 -4.49 -3.37 -8.02
CA ARG A 191 -4.45 -2.38 -6.95
C ARG A 191 -3.06 -2.24 -6.36
N HIS A 192 -2.59 -3.27 -5.66
CA HIS A 192 -1.27 -3.32 -5.02
C HIS A 192 -0.46 -4.49 -5.60
N VAL A 193 0.84 -4.30 -5.71
CA VAL A 193 1.82 -5.28 -6.18
C VAL A 193 2.96 -5.41 -5.18
N VAL A 194 3.55 -6.60 -5.14
CA VAL A 194 4.85 -6.84 -4.50
C VAL A 194 5.72 -7.67 -5.43
N THR A 195 7.04 -7.54 -5.31
CA THR A 195 8.00 -8.25 -6.15
C THR A 195 8.91 -9.16 -5.32
N LYS A 196 9.34 -10.26 -5.93
CA LYS A 196 10.38 -11.15 -5.41
C LYS A 196 11.30 -11.55 -6.55
N GLY A 197 12.48 -10.94 -6.61
CA GLY A 197 13.32 -11.03 -7.81
C GLY A 197 12.53 -10.55 -9.03
N THR A 198 12.51 -11.33 -10.10
CA THR A 198 11.73 -11.03 -11.32
C THR A 198 10.26 -11.45 -11.25
N THR A 199 9.78 -11.97 -10.12
CA THR A 199 8.38 -12.39 -9.96
C THR A 199 7.54 -11.22 -9.45
N LEU A 200 6.42 -10.97 -10.12
CA LEU A 200 5.40 -10.01 -9.73
C LEU A 200 4.19 -10.73 -9.15
N TYR A 201 3.75 -10.28 -7.99
CA TYR A 201 2.48 -10.66 -7.40
C TYR A 201 1.54 -9.46 -7.45
N THR A 202 0.38 -9.64 -8.09
CA THR A 202 -0.59 -8.56 -8.28
C THR A 202 -1.88 -8.89 -7.56
N LEU A 203 -2.28 -8.00 -6.66
CA LEU A 203 -3.59 -8.04 -6.00
C LEU A 203 -4.58 -7.20 -6.80
N HIS A 204 -5.68 -7.82 -7.19
CA HIS A 204 -6.72 -7.25 -8.03
C HIS A 204 -7.94 -6.87 -7.19
N GLU A 205 -8.23 -5.56 -7.09
CA GLU A 205 -9.32 -5.03 -6.27
C GLU A 205 -10.68 -5.55 -6.72
N LEU A 206 -11.01 -5.40 -8.00
CA LEU A 206 -12.38 -5.63 -8.49
C LEU A 206 -12.72 -7.12 -8.59
N SER A 207 -11.74 -7.96 -8.88
CA SER A 207 -11.93 -9.41 -8.97
C SER A 207 -11.64 -10.17 -7.69
N SER A 208 -11.05 -9.51 -6.67
CA SER A 208 -10.58 -10.17 -5.44
C SER A 208 -9.70 -11.40 -5.72
N THR A 209 -8.75 -11.24 -6.65
CA THR A 209 -7.79 -12.29 -7.04
C THR A 209 -6.35 -11.84 -6.78
N LEU A 210 -5.47 -12.80 -6.49
CA LEU A 210 -4.03 -12.62 -6.42
C LEU A 210 -3.38 -13.44 -7.53
N THR A 211 -2.64 -12.78 -8.41
CA THR A 211 -1.95 -13.41 -9.55
C THR A 211 -0.44 -13.39 -9.38
N GLN A 212 0.23 -14.34 -10.03
CA GLN A 212 1.68 -14.42 -10.14
C GLN A 212 2.10 -14.43 -11.61
N GLN A 213 3.07 -13.60 -11.98
CA GLN A 213 3.69 -13.59 -13.31
C GLN A 213 5.15 -13.15 -13.25
N THR A 214 5.93 -13.46 -14.28
CA THR A 214 7.29 -12.90 -14.40
C THR A 214 7.22 -11.48 -14.95
N ILE A 215 8.09 -10.59 -14.49
CA ILE A 215 8.25 -9.24 -15.03
C ILE A 215 9.05 -9.34 -16.33
N PRO A 216 8.46 -9.02 -17.50
CA PRO A 216 9.21 -9.03 -18.76
C PRO A 216 10.35 -8.00 -18.72
N ALA A 217 11.43 -8.25 -19.46
CA ALA A 217 12.48 -7.27 -19.64
C ALA A 217 11.90 -5.96 -20.22
N LEU A 218 12.50 -4.82 -19.88
CA LEU A 218 12.02 -3.54 -20.41
C LEU A 218 12.24 -3.48 -21.92
N GLY A 219 11.26 -2.94 -22.66
CA GLY A 219 11.30 -2.82 -24.12
C GLY A 219 10.88 -4.07 -24.89
N THR A 220 10.57 -5.19 -24.23
CA THR A 220 10.01 -6.37 -24.91
C THR A 220 8.53 -6.17 -25.21
N SER A 221 8.08 -6.53 -26.42
CA SER A 221 6.66 -6.53 -26.78
C SER A 221 5.89 -7.72 -26.22
N THR A 222 6.58 -8.82 -25.91
CA THR A 222 5.99 -10.04 -25.37
C THR A 222 5.54 -9.85 -23.94
N GLN A 223 4.25 -10.09 -23.69
CA GLN A 223 3.68 -10.13 -22.35
C GLN A 223 4.01 -11.47 -21.68
N ALA A 224 4.36 -11.45 -20.40
CA ALA A 224 4.51 -12.67 -19.62
C ALA A 224 3.12 -13.22 -19.24
N PRO A 225 2.88 -14.54 -19.39
CA PRO A 225 1.62 -15.12 -18.96
C PRO A 225 1.51 -15.09 -17.42
N ILE A 226 0.26 -15.02 -16.94
CA ILE A 226 -0.04 -15.33 -15.55
C ILE A 226 0.19 -16.82 -15.33
N THR A 227 1.07 -17.14 -14.38
CA THR A 227 1.49 -18.50 -14.04
C THR A 227 0.63 -19.13 -12.93
N SER A 228 0.03 -18.29 -12.08
CA SER A 228 -0.90 -18.74 -11.04
C SER A 228 -1.91 -17.64 -10.72
N SER A 229 -3.12 -18.03 -10.35
CA SER A 229 -4.19 -17.13 -9.91
C SER A 229 -5.01 -17.82 -8.82
N VAL A 230 -5.27 -17.12 -7.72
CA VAL A 230 -6.14 -17.60 -6.64
C VAL A 230 -7.12 -16.51 -6.24
N SER A 231 -8.38 -16.88 -5.97
CA SER A 231 -9.34 -15.97 -5.35
C SER A 231 -9.02 -15.85 -3.87
N ILE A 232 -8.92 -14.63 -3.37
CA ILE A 232 -8.71 -14.40 -1.94
C ILE A 232 -10.02 -14.22 -1.17
N ILE A 233 -11.18 -14.34 -1.83
CA ILE A 233 -12.49 -14.32 -1.18
C ILE A 233 -12.55 -15.44 -0.13
N PRO A 234 -12.98 -15.15 1.11
CA PRO A 234 -13.17 -16.17 2.15
C PRO A 234 -14.11 -17.31 1.69
N PRO A 235 -13.76 -18.58 1.93
CA PRO A 235 -14.61 -19.71 1.57
C PRO A 235 -15.97 -19.63 2.27
N GLY A 236 -17.04 -19.94 1.54
CA GLY A 236 -18.40 -19.93 2.09
C GLY A 236 -19.03 -18.55 2.23
N SER A 237 -18.41 -17.49 1.68
CA SER A 237 -19.02 -16.16 1.60
C SER A 237 -20.41 -16.21 0.94
N SER A 238 -21.41 -15.60 1.59
CA SER A 238 -22.77 -15.44 1.06
C SER A 238 -22.90 -14.30 0.05
N ASN A 239 -21.90 -13.42 -0.04
CA ASN A 239 -21.90 -12.28 -0.96
C ASN A 239 -20.52 -12.07 -1.63
N PRO A 240 -20.05 -13.05 -2.42
CA PRO A 240 -18.72 -12.99 -3.04
C PRO A 240 -18.54 -11.78 -3.96
N SER A 241 -19.61 -11.30 -4.60
CA SER A 241 -19.58 -10.13 -5.50
C SER A 241 -19.38 -8.78 -4.81
N ALA A 242 -19.60 -8.70 -3.49
CA ALA A 242 -19.35 -7.46 -2.75
C ALA A 242 -17.87 -7.27 -2.38
N PHE A 243 -17.05 -8.31 -2.52
CA PHE A 243 -15.66 -8.26 -2.11
C PHE A 243 -14.81 -7.43 -3.04
N THR A 244 -13.97 -6.59 -2.42
CA THR A 244 -12.88 -5.88 -3.07
C THR A 244 -11.59 -6.07 -2.28
N ALA A 245 -10.49 -6.35 -2.99
CA ALA A 245 -9.19 -6.47 -2.33
C ALA A 245 -8.63 -5.11 -1.89
N ALA A 246 -7.65 -5.10 -0.98
CA ALA A 246 -6.95 -3.88 -0.57
C ALA A 246 -5.43 -4.06 -0.51
N GLU A 247 -4.90 -4.55 0.61
CA GLU A 247 -3.46 -4.55 0.87
C GLU A 247 -2.81 -5.85 0.47
N LEU A 248 -1.56 -5.77 0.01
CA LEU A 248 -0.72 -6.92 -0.30
C LEU A 248 0.65 -6.72 0.34
N LEU A 249 1.05 -7.63 1.21
CA LEU A 249 2.35 -7.61 1.88
C LEU A 249 3.11 -8.91 1.60
N LEU A 250 4.41 -8.81 1.36
CA LEU A 250 5.33 -9.96 1.36
C LEU A 250 6.10 -9.98 2.67
N SER A 251 6.02 -11.06 3.44
CA SER A 251 6.72 -11.12 4.72
C SER A 251 8.24 -11.29 4.56
N PRO A 252 9.04 -10.79 5.52
CA PRO A 252 10.46 -11.08 5.56
C PRO A 252 10.72 -12.55 5.92
N ILE A 253 11.93 -13.01 5.62
CA ILE A 253 12.48 -14.27 6.14
C ILE A 253 13.23 -13.95 7.44
N SER A 254 13.03 -14.77 8.46
CA SER A 254 13.81 -14.72 9.70
C SER A 254 13.98 -16.12 10.28
N SER A 255 14.73 -16.23 11.38
CA SER A 255 14.82 -17.50 12.13
C SER A 255 13.46 -17.94 12.70
N ALA A 256 12.61 -17.00 13.10
CA ALA A 256 11.25 -17.28 13.59
C ALA A 256 10.27 -17.59 12.45
N PHE A 257 10.50 -17.03 11.26
CA PHE A 257 9.67 -17.18 10.07
C PHE A 257 10.54 -17.54 8.86
N PRO A 258 10.96 -18.80 8.71
CA PRO A 258 11.91 -19.20 7.67
C PRO A 258 11.31 -19.19 6.25
N LYS A 259 9.98 -19.08 6.13
CA LYS A 259 9.25 -19.02 4.87
C LYS A 259 8.57 -17.65 4.71
N GLN A 260 8.58 -17.14 3.48
CA GLN A 260 7.81 -15.95 3.13
C GLN A 260 6.39 -16.33 2.76
N TYR A 261 5.43 -15.51 3.18
CA TYR A 261 4.04 -15.59 2.79
C TYR A 261 3.59 -14.23 2.26
N LEU A 262 2.58 -14.26 1.39
CA LEU A 262 1.81 -13.09 1.01
C LEU A 262 0.63 -12.96 1.96
N TYR A 263 0.39 -11.74 2.43
CA TYR A 263 -0.77 -11.40 3.25
C TYR A 263 -1.62 -10.43 2.44
N ALA A 264 -2.82 -10.85 2.06
CA ALA A 264 -3.75 -10.04 1.28
C ALA A 264 -4.99 -9.70 2.10
N THR A 265 -5.44 -8.44 2.08
CA THR A 265 -6.68 -8.04 2.75
C THR A 265 -7.85 -7.93 1.78
N ASN A 266 -9.03 -8.26 2.30
CA ASN A 266 -10.31 -8.12 1.61
C ASN A 266 -11.25 -7.19 2.37
N ARG A 267 -12.17 -6.58 1.62
CA ARG A 267 -13.18 -5.63 2.11
C ARG A 267 -14.51 -5.88 1.43
N GLY A 268 -15.60 -5.43 2.03
CA GLY A 268 -16.90 -5.30 1.36
C GLY A 268 -18.01 -6.20 1.93
N ASP A 269 -17.64 -7.28 2.61
CA ASP A 269 -18.57 -8.04 3.45
C ASP A 269 -18.13 -7.92 4.90
N SER A 270 -18.77 -7.00 5.62
CA SER A 270 -18.41 -6.67 6.99
C SER A 270 -18.47 -7.83 7.99
N SER A 271 -19.12 -8.95 7.62
CA SER A 271 -19.17 -10.16 8.43
C SER A 271 -17.97 -11.09 8.20
N SER A 272 -17.27 -10.91 7.08
CA SER A 272 -16.31 -11.87 6.52
C SER A 272 -14.99 -11.22 6.07
N ASP A 273 -14.78 -9.92 6.28
CA ASP A 273 -13.50 -9.26 6.03
C ASP A 273 -12.35 -9.97 6.78
N ALA A 274 -11.33 -10.37 6.04
CA ALA A 274 -10.26 -11.23 6.54
C ALA A 274 -8.90 -10.90 5.90
N VAL A 275 -7.85 -11.39 6.56
CA VAL A 275 -6.51 -11.51 5.96
C VAL A 275 -6.37 -12.91 5.38
N THR A 276 -6.15 -13.00 4.08
CA THR A 276 -5.82 -14.24 3.37
C THR A 276 -4.31 -14.41 3.33
N ILE A 277 -3.81 -15.56 3.78
CA ILE A 277 -2.39 -15.89 3.83
C ILE A 277 -2.10 -16.88 2.70
N VAL A 278 -1.18 -16.51 1.83
CA VAL A 278 -0.85 -17.24 0.61
C VAL A 278 0.62 -17.64 0.61
N ASP A 279 0.84 -18.93 0.41
CA ASP A 279 2.13 -19.54 0.24
C ASP A 279 2.59 -19.44 -1.23
N ILE A 280 3.90 -19.26 -1.39
CA ILE A 280 4.59 -19.18 -2.68
C ILE A 280 5.38 -20.47 -2.87
N GLU A 281 4.92 -21.35 -3.75
CA GLU A 281 5.56 -22.62 -4.09
C GLU A 281 5.98 -22.59 -5.57
N GLY A 282 7.16 -22.03 -5.84
CA GLY A 282 7.66 -21.86 -7.21
C GLY A 282 6.75 -20.95 -8.04
N ASN A 283 6.07 -21.53 -9.04
CA ASN A 283 5.12 -20.85 -9.90
C ASN A 283 3.66 -21.03 -9.47
N THR A 284 3.41 -21.43 -8.22
CA THR A 284 2.06 -21.69 -7.70
C THR A 284 1.80 -20.89 -6.44
N LEU A 285 0.59 -20.32 -6.37
CA LEU A 285 0.03 -19.68 -5.20
C LEU A 285 -0.91 -20.65 -4.49
N LYS A 286 -0.72 -20.86 -3.19
CA LYS A 286 -1.57 -21.74 -2.39
C LYS A 286 -2.06 -21.03 -1.15
N ILE A 287 -3.37 -20.99 -0.96
CA ILE A 287 -3.94 -20.39 0.25
C ILE A 287 -3.71 -21.33 1.42
N VAL A 288 -3.12 -20.80 2.50
CA VAL A 288 -2.77 -21.55 3.71
C VAL A 288 -3.46 -21.01 4.96
N GLY A 289 -4.18 -19.89 4.85
CA GLY A 289 -4.97 -19.35 5.95
C GLY A 289 -5.95 -18.28 5.51
N TYR A 290 -7.07 -18.21 6.21
CA TYR A 290 -8.00 -17.09 6.23
C TYR A 290 -8.20 -16.70 7.69
N VAL A 291 -7.87 -15.47 8.04
CA VAL A 291 -7.97 -14.99 9.43
C VAL A 291 -9.03 -13.89 9.50
N PRO A 292 -10.23 -14.19 10.02
CA PRO A 292 -11.20 -13.17 10.39
C PRO A 292 -10.61 -12.25 11.46
N THR A 293 -10.71 -10.95 11.26
CA THR A 293 -10.07 -9.96 12.15
C THR A 293 -11.06 -9.28 13.09
N GLY A 294 -12.36 -9.36 12.79
CA GLY A 294 -13.40 -8.55 13.44
C GLY A 294 -13.38 -7.06 13.06
N LEU A 295 -12.39 -6.62 12.28
CA LEU A 295 -12.34 -5.30 11.67
C LEU A 295 -13.16 -5.27 10.38
N LYS A 296 -13.62 -4.09 9.98
CA LYS A 296 -14.40 -3.89 8.74
C LYS A 296 -13.67 -2.94 7.82
N GLN A 297 -13.76 -3.20 6.51
CA GLN A 297 -13.06 -2.47 5.47
C GLN A 297 -11.55 -2.42 5.74
N LEU A 298 -10.91 -3.59 5.83
CA LEU A 298 -9.46 -3.77 6.00
C LEU A 298 -8.65 -3.12 4.86
N ARG A 299 -8.41 -1.81 4.96
CA ARG A 299 -7.83 -1.00 3.88
C ARG A 299 -6.34 -0.72 4.06
N GLY A 300 -5.83 -0.75 5.28
CA GLY A 300 -4.41 -0.52 5.59
C GLY A 300 -3.85 -1.67 6.41
N ALA A 301 -2.61 -2.04 6.09
CA ALA A 301 -1.89 -3.14 6.74
C ALA A 301 -0.38 -2.90 6.66
N SER A 302 0.35 -3.26 7.72
CA SER A 302 1.82 -3.25 7.67
C SER A 302 2.43 -4.26 8.63
N LEU A 303 3.53 -4.88 8.21
CA LEU A 303 4.34 -5.77 9.05
C LEU A 303 5.33 -4.96 9.87
N SER A 304 5.57 -5.38 11.12
CA SER A 304 6.55 -4.75 11.99
C SER A 304 7.96 -4.86 11.40
N PRO A 305 8.90 -3.97 11.76
CA PRO A 305 10.28 -4.08 11.32
C PRO A 305 10.95 -5.38 11.79
N GLY A 306 12.09 -5.71 11.19
CA GLY A 306 12.88 -6.88 11.56
C GLY A 306 12.29 -8.18 11.02
N ASP A 307 11.89 -9.08 11.92
CA ASP A 307 11.34 -10.39 11.58
C ASP A 307 9.87 -10.36 11.12
N GLY A 308 9.25 -9.17 11.15
CA GLY A 308 7.84 -9.02 10.82
C GLY A 308 6.91 -9.72 11.79
N LYS A 309 7.30 -9.92 13.05
CA LYS A 309 6.52 -10.67 14.04
C LYS A 309 5.07 -10.18 14.22
N TYR A 310 4.84 -8.88 14.07
CA TYR A 310 3.52 -8.28 14.25
C TYR A 310 2.98 -7.74 12.93
N LEU A 311 1.66 -7.82 12.76
CA LEU A 311 0.90 -7.23 11.67
C LEU A 311 -0.07 -6.20 12.26
N ALA A 312 0.06 -4.94 11.84
CA ALA A 312 -0.90 -3.90 12.14
C ALA A 312 -1.96 -3.85 11.05
N LEU A 313 -3.23 -3.71 11.42
CA LEU A 313 -4.36 -3.61 10.50
C LEU A 313 -5.24 -2.41 10.88
N SER A 314 -5.69 -1.66 9.88
CA SER A 314 -6.68 -0.60 10.05
C SER A 314 -8.03 -1.02 9.46
N GLY A 315 -9.06 -1.02 10.32
CA GLY A 315 -10.44 -1.24 9.92
C GLY A 315 -11.10 0.09 9.62
N GLN A 316 -11.12 0.51 8.34
CA GLN A 316 -11.71 1.78 7.93
C GLN A 316 -13.19 1.88 8.37
N GLY A 317 -13.94 0.79 8.28
CA GLY A 317 -15.37 0.75 8.58
C GLY A 317 -15.67 0.62 10.07
N THR A 318 -14.73 0.10 10.86
CA THR A 318 -14.87 0.03 12.34
C THR A 318 -14.32 1.26 13.05
N GLY A 319 -13.35 1.97 12.45
CA GLY A 319 -12.60 3.00 13.17
C GLY A 319 -11.60 2.43 14.16
N ASP A 320 -11.14 1.20 13.92
CA ASP A 320 -10.27 0.44 14.83
C ASP A 320 -8.90 0.21 14.17
N VAL A 321 -7.85 0.18 15.00
CA VAL A 321 -6.51 -0.31 14.63
C VAL A 321 -6.15 -1.45 15.58
N ALA A 322 -5.76 -2.59 15.02
CA ALA A 322 -5.41 -3.78 15.80
C ALA A 322 -4.03 -4.33 15.40
N ILE A 323 -3.35 -4.92 16.39
CA ILE A 323 -2.08 -5.62 16.22
C ILE A 323 -2.33 -7.12 16.35
N PHE A 324 -1.83 -7.87 15.39
CA PHE A 324 -1.84 -9.32 15.35
C PHE A 324 -0.41 -9.85 15.45
N GLU A 325 -0.17 -10.86 16.27
CA GLU A 325 1.06 -11.65 16.27
C GLU A 325 0.98 -12.73 15.19
N ARG A 326 2.01 -12.85 14.35
CA ARG A 326 2.17 -14.00 13.46
C ARG A 326 2.55 -15.22 14.28
N ILE A 327 1.77 -16.28 14.14
CA ILE A 327 1.94 -17.55 14.83
C ILE A 327 2.03 -18.69 13.82
N ASN A 328 2.32 -19.90 14.28
CA ASN A 328 2.39 -21.12 13.45
C ASN A 328 3.33 -20.98 12.24
N GLY A 329 4.51 -20.40 12.45
CA GLY A 329 5.47 -20.16 11.36
C GLY A 329 5.02 -19.11 10.34
N GLY A 330 3.97 -18.35 10.63
CA GLY A 330 3.44 -17.27 9.78
C GLY A 330 2.09 -17.57 9.13
N THR A 331 1.58 -18.80 9.24
CA THR A 331 0.29 -19.20 8.64
C THR A 331 -0.93 -18.87 9.52
N GLY A 332 -0.71 -18.32 10.72
CA GLY A 332 -1.78 -17.84 11.58
C GLY A 332 -1.51 -16.43 12.10
N LEU A 333 -2.59 -15.76 12.52
CA LEU A 333 -2.56 -14.43 13.14
C LEU A 333 -3.39 -14.47 14.43
N LYS A 334 -2.83 -13.97 15.53
CA LYS A 334 -3.53 -13.83 16.82
C LYS A 334 -3.63 -12.37 17.19
N GLN A 335 -4.84 -11.83 17.36
CA GLN A 335 -4.99 -10.46 17.85
C GLN A 335 -4.41 -10.37 19.26
N ILE A 336 -3.55 -9.38 19.48
CA ILE A 336 -2.93 -9.14 20.79
C ILE A 336 -3.23 -7.75 21.34
N ALA A 337 -3.51 -6.76 20.50
CA ALA A 337 -3.88 -5.43 20.97
C ALA A 337 -4.84 -4.75 19.99
N LYS A 338 -5.65 -3.81 20.48
CA LYS A 338 -6.57 -3.01 19.68
C LYS A 338 -6.80 -1.65 20.32
N VAL A 339 -6.92 -0.62 19.49
CA VAL A 339 -7.38 0.72 19.87
C VAL A 339 -8.52 1.12 18.93
N THR A 340 -9.48 1.89 19.43
CA THR A 340 -10.71 2.28 18.72
C THR A 340 -10.84 3.80 18.65
N GLY A 341 -11.75 4.30 17.81
CA GLY A 341 -12.11 5.72 17.79
C GLY A 341 -11.39 6.56 16.73
N PHE A 342 -10.85 5.91 15.69
CA PHE A 342 -10.29 6.60 14.52
C PHE A 342 -11.40 6.82 13.49
N GLU A 343 -11.41 8.00 12.88
CA GLU A 343 -12.27 8.27 11.74
C GLU A 343 -11.67 7.65 10.47
N GLN A 344 -12.28 6.58 9.98
CA GLN A 344 -11.93 5.92 8.71
C GLN A 344 -10.42 5.69 8.50
N PRO A 345 -9.73 4.95 9.38
CA PRO A 345 -8.29 4.73 9.26
C PRO A 345 -7.97 3.86 8.04
N THR A 346 -7.12 4.37 7.14
CA THR A 346 -6.74 3.70 5.89
C THR A 346 -5.26 3.38 5.78
N ALA A 347 -4.42 4.04 6.58
CA ALA A 347 -2.99 3.78 6.64
C ALA A 347 -2.58 3.46 8.08
N VAL A 348 -1.75 2.43 8.23
CA VAL A 348 -1.06 2.13 9.48
C VAL A 348 0.36 1.69 9.16
N ILE A 349 1.37 2.39 9.67
CA ILE A 349 2.78 2.05 9.46
C ILE A 349 3.54 2.00 10.78
N TRP A 350 4.56 1.16 10.83
CA TRP A 350 5.50 1.09 11.94
C TRP A 350 6.62 2.11 11.76
N LEU A 351 7.11 2.67 12.87
CA LEU A 351 8.26 3.58 12.89
C LEU A 351 9.57 2.89 13.27
#